data_AF-A0A2T0LEX7-F1
#
_entry.id   AF-A0A2T0LEX7-F1
#
_cell.length_a   1.000
_cell.length_b   1.000
_cell.length_c   1.000
_cell.angle_alpha   90.00
_cell.angle_beta   90.00
_cell.angle_gamma   90.00
#
_symmetry.space_group_name_H-M   'P 1'
#
loop_
_entity.id
_entity.type
_entity.pdbx_description
1 polymer ?
#
loop_
_entity_poly.entity_id
_entity_poly.type
_entity_poly.pdbx_seq_one_letter_code
_entity_poly.pdbx_strand_id
1 'polypeptide(L)'
;MDHFLFFSLWAFYGLLIGWVLLLLFQSGSQIGDMAGMTAAMSVGMTAGLVTGLLLPMVFHLPFFVSTAAGMGIGGGVGWIAGWRGGPAGILQGWLAGLMGGMMGAMLGVMVPPAYHSSLFRLMNVLFAGVLLLVFQLIRGCAEKDRRGSPIVFFLVVGLFLAISHFFPVGVDRPEGLHGQNSVFKFSLVDRLIPYRGIVIEAKFSWIKD
;
A
#
# COMPACT_ATOMS: atom_id res chain seq x y z
N MET A 1 -1.55 23.54 -4.17
CA MET A 1 -2.97 23.15 -4.30
C MET A 1 -3.16 21.67 -3.93
N ASP A 2 -2.25 21.16 -3.11
CA ASP A 2 -1.87 19.75 -3.19
C ASP A 2 -2.57 18.98 -2.06
N HIS A 3 -2.72 19.62 -0.90
CA HIS A 3 -3.53 19.13 0.23
C HIS A 3 -4.99 18.85 -0.14
N PHE A 4 -5.60 19.61 -1.07
CA PHE A 4 -6.97 19.37 -1.52
C PHE A 4 -7.07 18.11 -2.39
N LEU A 5 -6.12 17.91 -3.30
CA LEU A 5 -6.02 16.68 -4.12
C LEU A 5 -5.74 15.46 -3.25
N PHE A 6 -4.89 15.59 -2.22
CA PHE A 6 -4.65 14.52 -1.26
C PHE A 6 -5.90 14.13 -0.49
N PHE A 7 -6.64 15.12 0.04
CA PHE A 7 -7.88 14.85 0.74
C PHE A 7 -8.91 14.17 -0.17
N SER A 8 -9.00 14.63 -1.43
CA SER A 8 -9.85 14.00 -2.44
C SER A 8 -9.46 12.54 -2.71
N LEU A 9 -8.17 12.25 -2.90
CA LEU A 9 -7.67 10.89 -3.12
C LEU A 9 -7.95 9.97 -1.93
N TRP A 10 -7.71 10.44 -0.69
CA TRP A 10 -8.03 9.70 0.52
C TRP A 10 -9.54 9.43 0.65
N ALA A 11 -10.37 10.41 0.32
CA ALA A 11 -11.81 10.25 0.30
C ALA A 11 -12.26 9.19 -0.74
N PHE A 12 -11.73 9.24 -1.96
CA PHE A 12 -12.01 8.24 -3.00
C PHE A 12 -11.54 6.84 -2.59
N TYR A 13 -10.35 6.74 -2.02
CA TYR A 13 -9.79 5.47 -1.54
C TYR A 13 -10.64 4.86 -0.43
N GLY A 14 -11.00 5.66 0.57
CA GLY A 14 -11.90 5.26 1.65
C GLY A 14 -13.28 4.88 1.15
N LEU A 15 -13.82 5.59 0.15
CA LEU A 15 -15.11 5.29 -0.46
C LEU A 15 -15.08 3.97 -1.23
N LEU A 16 -14.01 3.70 -1.99
CA LEU A 16 -13.82 2.42 -2.70
C LEU A 16 -13.71 1.24 -1.73
N ILE A 17 -12.89 1.37 -0.69
CA ILE A 17 -12.78 0.34 0.36
C ILE A 17 -14.12 0.16 1.08
N GLY A 18 -14.78 1.26 1.46
CA GLY A 18 -16.09 1.24 2.10
C GLY A 18 -17.14 0.56 1.22
N TRP A 19 -17.14 0.82 -0.08
CA TRP A 19 -18.03 0.16 -1.03
C TRP A 19 -17.78 -1.35 -1.12
N VAL A 20 -16.51 -1.78 -1.19
CA VAL A 20 -16.15 -3.21 -1.18
C VAL A 20 -16.51 -3.87 0.15
N LEU A 21 -16.28 -3.19 1.29
CA LEU A 21 -16.72 -3.65 2.60
C LEU A 21 -18.24 -3.83 2.63
N LEU A 22 -19.01 -2.84 2.18
CA LEU A 22 -20.47 -2.92 2.12
C LEU A 22 -20.94 -4.08 1.24
N LEU A 23 -20.29 -4.33 0.10
CA LEU A 23 -20.58 -5.50 -0.74
C LEU A 23 -20.30 -6.82 0.01
N LEU A 24 -19.20 -6.88 0.77
CA LEU A 24 -18.86 -8.01 1.64
C LEU A 24 -19.91 -8.26 2.73
N PHE A 25 -20.40 -7.20 3.37
CA PHE A 25 -21.44 -7.29 4.40
C PHE A 25 -22.82 -7.64 3.81
N GLN A 26 -23.18 -7.06 2.67
CA GLN A 26 -24.48 -7.29 2.01
C GLN A 26 -24.59 -8.66 1.37
N SER A 27 -23.49 -9.26 0.93
CA SER A 27 -23.50 -10.57 0.26
C SER A 27 -23.90 -11.75 1.17
N GLY A 28 -24.26 -11.48 2.43
CA GLY A 28 -24.98 -12.41 3.31
C GLY A 28 -24.21 -13.71 3.56
N SER A 29 -24.87 -14.73 4.14
CA SER A 29 -24.33 -16.06 4.52
C SER A 29 -23.91 -16.95 3.34
N GLN A 30 -23.93 -16.44 2.10
CA GLN A 30 -23.70 -17.23 0.87
C GLN A 30 -22.24 -17.25 0.39
N ILE A 31 -21.40 -16.34 0.91
CA ILE A 31 -19.96 -16.40 0.67
C ILE A 31 -19.37 -17.54 1.51
N GLY A 32 -18.75 -18.53 0.85
CA GLY A 32 -18.03 -19.59 1.52
C GLY A 32 -16.86 -19.06 2.34
N ASP A 33 -16.55 -19.72 3.46
CA ASP A 33 -15.55 -19.27 4.44
C ASP A 33 -14.20 -18.91 3.82
N MET A 34 -13.75 -19.64 2.80
CA MET A 34 -12.49 -19.36 2.08
C MET A 34 -12.51 -18.06 1.28
N ALA A 35 -13.63 -17.70 0.66
CA ALA A 35 -13.75 -16.45 -0.10
C ALA A 35 -13.82 -15.24 0.84
N GLY A 36 -14.46 -15.38 2.01
CA GLY A 36 -14.45 -14.36 3.05
C GLY A 36 -13.05 -14.10 3.61
N MET A 37 -12.28 -15.16 3.88
CA MET A 37 -10.89 -15.06 4.35
C MET A 37 -9.98 -14.34 3.36
N THR A 38 -10.00 -14.74 2.09
CA THR A 38 -9.16 -14.17 1.03
C THR A 38 -9.55 -12.73 0.69
N ALA A 39 -10.84 -12.39 0.73
CA ALA A 39 -11.32 -11.01 0.60
C ALA A 39 -10.86 -10.12 1.76
N ALA A 40 -10.93 -10.62 3.00
CA ALA A 40 -10.45 -9.87 4.17
C ALA A 40 -8.95 -9.61 4.13
N MET A 41 -8.16 -10.63 3.76
CA MET A 41 -6.72 -10.53 3.60
C MET A 41 -6.33 -9.47 2.56
N SER A 42 -6.95 -9.52 1.38
CA SER A 42 -6.65 -8.60 0.27
C SER A 42 -7.07 -7.16 0.56
N VAL A 43 -8.25 -6.94 1.15
CA VAL A 43 -8.71 -5.60 1.55
C VAL A 43 -7.85 -5.03 2.67
N GLY A 44 -7.49 -5.83 3.69
CA GLY A 44 -6.59 -5.41 4.75
C GLY A 44 -5.19 -5.05 4.24
N MET A 45 -4.61 -5.91 3.41
CA MET A 45 -3.27 -5.70 2.85
C MET A 45 -3.21 -4.47 1.95
N THR A 46 -4.21 -4.27 1.08
CA THR A 46 -4.26 -3.08 0.22
C THR A 46 -4.47 -1.81 1.01
N ALA A 47 -5.38 -1.80 1.98
CA ALA A 47 -5.56 -0.68 2.90
C ALA A 47 -4.25 -0.34 3.64
N GLY A 48 -3.56 -1.33 4.19
CA GLY A 48 -2.27 -1.12 4.86
C GLY A 48 -1.18 -0.60 3.92
N LEU A 49 -1.05 -1.19 2.73
CA LEU A 49 -0.03 -0.78 1.75
C LEU A 49 -0.19 0.67 1.32
N VAL A 50 -1.39 1.09 0.92
CA VAL A 50 -1.60 2.44 0.40
C VAL A 50 -1.49 3.49 1.49
N THR A 51 -2.02 3.21 2.68
CA THR A 51 -1.91 4.15 3.81
C THR A 51 -0.47 4.26 4.29
N GLY A 52 0.23 3.13 4.43
CA GLY A 52 1.67 3.11 4.76
C GLY A 52 2.55 3.80 3.72
N LEU A 53 2.20 3.71 2.43
CA LEU A 53 2.93 4.35 1.33
C LEU A 53 2.71 5.87 1.26
N LEU A 54 1.45 6.31 1.37
CA LEU A 54 1.07 7.70 1.17
C LEU A 54 1.57 8.61 2.31
N LEU A 55 1.56 8.13 3.55
CA LEU A 55 1.99 8.91 4.71
C LEU A 55 3.42 9.50 4.59
N PRO A 56 4.47 8.68 4.36
CA PRO A 56 5.84 9.16 4.25
C PRO A 56 6.10 9.93 2.94
N MET A 57 5.37 9.62 1.87
CA MET A 57 5.49 10.36 0.60
C MET A 57 4.98 11.80 0.73
N VAL A 58 3.85 12.00 1.42
CA VAL A 58 3.16 13.30 1.46
C VAL A 58 3.59 14.15 2.65
N PHE A 59 3.66 13.55 3.84
CA PHE A 59 3.93 14.27 5.08
C PHE A 59 5.39 14.19 5.51
N HIS A 60 6.24 13.51 4.74
CA HIS A 60 7.65 13.25 5.07
C HIS A 60 7.84 12.69 6.50
N LEU A 61 6.88 11.88 6.93
CA LEU A 61 6.85 11.29 8.25
C LEU A 61 8.03 10.33 8.45
N PRO A 62 8.58 10.25 9.68
CA PRO A 62 9.60 9.26 10.00
C PRO A 62 9.04 7.84 9.86
N PHE A 63 9.90 6.90 9.47
CA PHE A 63 9.56 5.50 9.20
C PHE A 63 8.71 4.84 10.30
N PHE A 64 9.02 5.12 11.57
CA PHE A 64 8.30 4.56 12.70
C PHE A 64 6.83 5.01 12.73
N VAL A 65 6.57 6.30 12.52
CA VAL A 65 5.21 6.86 12.58
C VAL A 65 4.39 6.41 11.38
N SER A 66 4.97 6.39 10.18
CA SER A 66 4.29 5.88 8.99
C SER A 66 3.95 4.39 9.10
N THR A 67 4.84 3.59 9.68
CA THR A 67 4.62 2.16 9.89
C THR A 67 3.52 1.93 10.92
N ALA A 68 3.58 2.61 12.07
CA ALA A 68 2.57 2.47 13.12
C ALA A 68 1.17 2.87 12.62
N ALA A 69 1.07 3.97 11.88
CA ALA A 69 -0.19 4.42 11.29
C ALA A 69 -0.70 3.47 10.19
N GLY A 70 0.17 3.02 9.28
CA GLY A 70 -0.20 2.05 8.24
C GLY A 70 -0.64 0.70 8.81
N MET A 71 0.04 0.21 9.85
CA MET A 71 -0.33 -0.98 10.60
C MET A 71 -1.69 -0.82 11.29
N GLY A 72 -1.91 0.30 11.98
CA GLY A 72 -3.16 0.57 12.68
C GLY A 72 -4.36 0.65 11.73
N ILE A 73 -4.22 1.42 10.65
CA ILE A 73 -5.30 1.61 9.66
C ILE A 73 -5.53 0.32 8.86
N GLY A 74 -4.47 -0.28 8.30
CA GLY A 74 -4.57 -1.52 7.53
C GLY A 74 -5.11 -2.68 8.37
N GLY A 75 -4.61 -2.85 9.60
CA GLY A 75 -5.09 -3.85 10.53
C GLY A 75 -6.55 -3.63 10.93
N GLY A 76 -6.95 -2.39 11.24
CA GLY A 76 -8.33 -2.06 11.58
C GLY A 76 -9.31 -2.32 10.43
N VAL A 77 -8.95 -1.93 9.21
CA VAL A 77 -9.75 -2.22 8.01
C VAL A 77 -9.82 -3.73 7.75
N GLY A 78 -8.70 -4.44 7.89
CA GLY A 78 -8.64 -5.90 7.73
C GLY A 78 -9.46 -6.65 8.78
N TRP A 79 -9.52 -6.18 10.02
CA TRP A 79 -10.39 -6.72 11.06
C TRP A 79 -11.86 -6.58 10.65
N ILE A 80 -12.29 -5.37 10.27
CA ILE A 80 -13.68 -5.11 9.88
C ILE A 80 -14.07 -5.96 8.67
N ALA A 81 -13.19 -6.06 7.66
CA ALA A 81 -13.40 -6.90 6.49
C ALA A 81 -13.50 -8.40 6.83
N GLY A 82 -12.69 -8.85 7.79
CA GLY A 82 -12.58 -10.24 8.23
C GLY A 82 -13.79 -10.76 8.99
N TRP A 83 -14.67 -9.89 9.49
CA TRP A 83 -15.86 -10.27 10.24
C TRP A 83 -16.70 -11.33 9.53
N ARG A 84 -16.75 -11.28 8.19
CA ARG A 84 -17.54 -12.20 7.39
C ARG A 84 -16.90 -13.59 7.20
N GLY A 85 -15.58 -13.69 7.22
CA GLY A 85 -14.82 -14.95 7.10
C GLY A 85 -14.63 -15.69 8.43
N GLY A 86 -15.38 -15.30 9.47
CA GLY A 86 -15.24 -15.85 10.82
C GLY A 86 -13.94 -15.45 11.52
N PRO A 87 -13.61 -16.08 12.66
CA PRO A 87 -12.43 -15.73 13.45
C PRO A 87 -11.10 -15.89 12.69
N ALA A 88 -11.02 -16.90 11.80
CA ALA A 88 -9.86 -17.08 10.94
C ALA A 88 -9.72 -15.95 9.91
N GLY A 89 -10.82 -15.47 9.35
CA GLY A 89 -10.84 -14.31 8.44
C GLY A 89 -10.43 -13.01 9.12
N ILE A 90 -10.91 -12.76 10.35
CA ILE A 90 -10.49 -11.60 11.16
C ILE A 90 -8.98 -11.64 11.40
N LEU A 91 -8.45 -12.79 11.82
CA LEU A 91 -7.03 -12.93 12.10
C LEU A 91 -6.18 -12.75 10.83
N GLN A 92 -6.58 -13.35 9.71
CA GLN A 92 -5.88 -13.19 8.43
C GLN A 92 -5.95 -11.75 7.91
N GLY A 93 -7.10 -11.10 7.99
CA GLY A 93 -7.27 -9.71 7.59
C GLY A 93 -6.43 -8.75 8.43
N TRP A 94 -6.46 -8.91 9.76
CA TRP A 94 -5.67 -8.09 10.68
C TRP A 94 -4.17 -8.25 10.45
N LEU A 95 -3.66 -9.50 10.42
CA LEU A 95 -2.25 -9.78 10.19
C LEU A 95 -1.79 -9.29 8.80
N ALA A 96 -2.60 -9.49 7.76
CA ALA A 96 -2.28 -9.02 6.42
C ALA A 96 -2.26 -7.49 6.34
N GLY A 97 -3.16 -6.81 7.05
CA GLY A 97 -3.16 -5.35 7.17
C GLY A 97 -1.92 -4.82 7.88
N LEU A 98 -1.49 -5.47 8.96
CA LEU A 98 -0.24 -5.14 9.66
C LEU A 98 0.98 -5.31 8.74
N MET A 99 1.07 -6.45 8.03
CA MET A 99 2.15 -6.71 7.08
C MET A 99 2.15 -5.72 5.90
N GLY A 100 0.98 -5.42 5.35
CA GLY A 100 0.81 -4.44 4.28
C GLY A 100 1.23 -3.04 4.72
N GLY A 101 0.87 -2.61 5.94
CA GLY A 101 1.28 -1.33 6.51
C GLY A 101 2.79 -1.16 6.62
N MET A 102 3.48 -2.20 7.10
CA MET A 102 4.94 -2.21 7.21
C MET A 102 5.62 -2.15 5.83
N MET A 103 5.18 -2.97 4.88
CA MET A 103 5.73 -2.97 3.53
C MET A 103 5.46 -1.64 2.81
N GLY A 104 4.30 -1.04 2.99
CA GLY A 104 3.94 0.25 2.39
C GLY A 104 4.84 1.39 2.89
N ALA A 105 5.04 1.47 4.20
CA ALA A 105 5.93 2.46 4.80
C ALA A 105 7.39 2.31 4.35
N MET A 106 7.86 1.06 4.22
CA MET A 106 9.19 0.77 3.70
C MET A 106 9.36 1.26 2.25
N LEU A 107 8.37 1.00 1.38
CA LEU A 107 8.38 1.50 0.00
C LEU A 107 8.34 3.03 -0.06
N GLY A 108 7.57 3.67 0.81
CA GLY A 108 7.41 5.12 0.80
C GLY A 108 8.67 5.88 1.24
N VAL A 109 9.47 5.32 2.16
CA VAL A 109 10.70 5.96 2.67
C VAL A 109 11.93 5.62 1.81
N MET A 110 12.01 4.40 1.28
CA MET A 110 13.21 3.95 0.55
C MET A 110 13.29 4.45 -0.89
N VAL A 111 12.16 4.80 -1.52
CA VAL A 111 12.14 5.15 -2.94
C VAL A 111 12.55 6.61 -3.14
N PRO A 112 13.48 6.90 -4.07
CA PRO A 112 13.89 8.26 -4.36
C PRO A 112 12.71 9.13 -4.85
N PRO A 113 12.68 10.43 -4.51
CA PRO A 113 11.59 11.34 -4.90
C PRO A 113 11.33 11.40 -6.40
N ALA A 114 12.37 11.27 -7.22
CA ALA A 114 12.27 11.26 -8.68
C ALA A 114 11.33 10.14 -9.21
N TYR A 115 11.19 9.05 -8.47
CA TYR A 115 10.35 7.90 -8.84
C TYR A 115 9.01 7.86 -8.09
N HIS A 116 8.72 8.82 -7.19
CA HIS A 116 7.48 8.81 -6.39
C HIS A 116 6.24 8.85 -7.27
N SER A 117 6.23 9.68 -8.30
CA SER A 117 5.11 9.79 -9.25
C SER A 117 4.86 8.48 -10.02
N SER A 118 5.92 7.79 -10.42
CA SER A 118 5.83 6.50 -11.10
C SER A 118 5.40 5.37 -10.17
N LEU A 119 5.91 5.35 -8.94
CA LEU A 119 5.50 4.37 -7.92
C LEU A 119 4.03 4.54 -7.57
N PHE A 120 3.58 5.77 -7.33
CA PHE A 120 2.17 6.06 -7.03
C PHE A 120 1.23 5.56 -8.14
N ARG A 121 1.58 5.81 -9.41
CA ARG A 121 0.82 5.29 -10.56
C ARG A 121 0.77 3.77 -10.58
N LEU A 122 1.93 3.11 -10.38
CA LEU A 122 2.00 1.65 -10.35
C LEU A 122 1.13 1.06 -9.22
N MET A 123 1.20 1.66 -8.02
CA MET A 123 0.44 1.21 -6.85
C MET A 123 -1.06 1.41 -7.03
N ASN A 124 -1.51 2.51 -7.66
CA ASN A 124 -2.92 2.69 -7.97
C ASN A 124 -3.45 1.66 -8.96
N VAL A 125 -2.67 1.30 -9.99
CA VAL A 125 -3.03 0.24 -10.94
C VAL A 125 -3.12 -1.10 -10.23
N LEU A 126 -2.15 -1.43 -9.37
CA LEU A 126 -2.17 -2.66 -8.57
C LEU A 126 -3.37 -2.70 -7.63
N PHE A 127 -3.66 -1.59 -6.94
CA PHE A 127 -4.78 -1.47 -6.03
C PHE A 127 -6.11 -1.74 -6.73
N ALA A 128 -6.33 -1.08 -7.88
CA ALA A 128 -7.50 -1.30 -8.71
C ALA A 128 -7.61 -2.76 -9.19
N GLY A 129 -6.49 -3.36 -9.60
CA GLY A 129 -6.43 -4.76 -9.99
C GLY A 129 -6.86 -5.70 -8.87
N VAL A 130 -6.36 -5.49 -7.64
CA VAL A 130 -6.74 -6.29 -6.47
C VAL A 130 -8.22 -6.10 -6.14
N LEU A 131 -8.73 -4.86 -6.11
CA LEU A 131 -10.16 -4.60 -5.87
C LEU A 131 -11.06 -5.28 -6.92
N LEU A 132 -10.66 -5.29 -8.18
CA LEU A 132 -11.37 -5.99 -9.26
C LEU A 132 -11.37 -7.51 -9.05
N LEU A 133 -10.25 -8.08 -8.63
CA LEU A 133 -10.15 -9.51 -8.30
C LEU A 133 -11.04 -9.86 -7.11
N VAL A 134 -11.05 -9.05 -6.06
CA VAL A 134 -11.93 -9.25 -4.88
C VAL A 134 -13.40 -9.16 -5.29
N PHE A 135 -13.76 -8.19 -6.12
CA PHE A 135 -15.11 -8.07 -6.63
C PHE A 135 -15.53 -9.29 -7.46
N GLN A 136 -14.67 -9.78 -8.34
CA GLN A 136 -14.91 -10.99 -9.11
C GLN A 136 -15.03 -12.23 -8.23
N LEU A 137 -14.20 -12.35 -7.19
CA LEU A 137 -14.25 -13.44 -6.23
C LEU A 137 -15.61 -13.47 -5.50
N ILE A 138 -16.07 -12.33 -4.99
CA ILE A 138 -17.35 -12.21 -4.30
C ILE A 138 -18.50 -12.61 -5.25
N ARG A 139 -18.46 -12.18 -6.52
CA ARG A 139 -19.47 -12.55 -7.52
C ARG A 139 -19.43 -14.01 -7.93
N GLY A 140 -18.24 -14.61 -8.02
CA GLY A 140 -18.08 -16.02 -8.38
C GLY A 140 -18.65 -16.96 -7.31
N CYS A 141 -18.63 -16.54 -6.04
CA CYS A 141 -19.21 -17.30 -4.93
C CYS A 141 -20.68 -16.97 -4.64
N ALA A 142 -21.17 -15.78 -5.02
CA ALA A 142 -22.56 -15.39 -4.81
C ALA A 142 -23.47 -16.00 -5.91
N GLU A 143 -24.05 -17.17 -5.64
CA GLU A 143 -24.82 -17.95 -6.61
C GLU A 143 -26.15 -17.30 -7.05
N LYS A 144 -26.58 -16.19 -6.42
CA LYS A 144 -27.87 -15.57 -6.77
C LYS A 144 -28.03 -14.06 -6.57
N ASP A 145 -27.03 -13.32 -6.09
CA ASP A 145 -27.22 -11.89 -5.79
C ASP A 145 -26.70 -10.96 -6.89
N ARG A 146 -27.63 -10.55 -7.76
CA ARG A 146 -27.42 -9.78 -8.99
C ARG A 146 -27.67 -8.29 -8.72
N ARG A 147 -26.98 -7.67 -7.76
CA ARG A 147 -27.29 -6.29 -7.35
C ARG A 147 -26.21 -5.23 -7.56
N GLY A 148 -24.95 -5.63 -7.76
CA GLY A 148 -23.93 -4.72 -8.29
C GLY A 148 -23.87 -4.81 -9.81
N SER A 149 -24.24 -3.75 -10.53
CA SER A 149 -23.93 -3.68 -11.96
C SER A 149 -22.41 -3.71 -12.11
N PRO A 150 -21.80 -4.77 -12.68
CA PRO A 150 -20.34 -4.88 -12.78
C PRO A 150 -19.77 -3.68 -13.55
N ILE A 151 -20.54 -3.18 -14.51
CA ILE A 151 -20.23 -1.99 -15.29
C ILE A 151 -20.03 -0.77 -14.38
N VAL A 152 -20.82 -0.58 -13.33
CA VAL A 152 -20.67 0.56 -12.41
C VAL A 152 -19.38 0.43 -11.61
N PHE A 153 -19.02 -0.77 -11.13
CA PHE A 153 -17.76 -0.97 -10.42
C PHE A 153 -16.55 -0.73 -11.33
N PHE A 154 -16.57 -1.31 -12.54
CA PHE A 154 -15.54 -1.08 -13.55
C PHE A 154 -15.44 0.40 -13.95
N LEU A 155 -16.57 1.10 -14.08
CA LEU A 155 -16.61 2.51 -14.41
C LEU A 155 -16.04 3.36 -13.27
N VAL A 156 -16.40 3.09 -12.01
CA VAL A 156 -15.87 3.81 -10.85
C VAL A 156 -14.37 3.58 -10.70
N VAL A 157 -13.89 2.34 -10.82
CA VAL A 157 -12.46 2.02 -10.76
C VAL A 157 -11.71 2.61 -11.96
N GLY A 158 -12.28 2.55 -13.16
CA GLY A 158 -11.71 3.15 -14.36
C GLY A 158 -11.64 4.68 -14.29
N LEU A 159 -12.67 5.32 -13.74
CA LEU A 159 -12.69 6.75 -13.47
C LEU A 159 -11.64 7.13 -12.43
N PHE A 160 -11.49 6.34 -11.36
CA PHE A 160 -10.44 6.53 -10.36
C PHE A 160 -9.03 6.41 -10.98
N LEU A 161 -8.82 5.44 -11.88
CA LEU A 161 -7.57 5.31 -12.62
C LEU A 161 -7.32 6.51 -13.54
N ALA A 162 -8.35 6.95 -14.27
CA ALA A 162 -8.23 8.10 -15.15
C ALA A 162 -7.85 9.36 -14.36
N ILE A 163 -8.58 9.66 -13.27
CA ILE A 163 -8.28 10.81 -12.40
C ILE A 163 -6.87 10.70 -11.83
N SER A 164 -6.49 9.56 -11.28
CA SER A 164 -5.14 9.39 -10.71
C SER A 164 -4.01 9.42 -11.75
N HIS A 165 -4.30 9.13 -13.03
CA HIS A 165 -3.34 9.23 -14.12
C HIS A 165 -3.20 10.67 -14.64
N PHE A 166 -4.31 11.39 -14.79
CA PHE A 166 -4.33 12.75 -15.32
C PHE A 166 -3.90 13.83 -14.31
N PHE A 167 -3.99 13.54 -13.01
CA PHE A 167 -3.46 14.40 -11.96
C PHE A 167 -2.11 13.87 -11.48
N PRO A 168 -0.97 14.27 -12.10
CA PRO A 168 0.33 14.00 -11.53
C PRO A 168 0.36 14.70 -10.16
N VAL A 169 0.56 13.92 -9.10
CA VAL A 169 0.91 14.50 -7.80
C VAL A 169 2.27 15.16 -8.00
N GLY A 170 2.27 16.48 -8.15
CA GLY A 170 3.46 17.31 -8.17
C GLY A 170 4.09 17.27 -6.79
N VAL A 171 4.90 16.24 -6.53
CA VAL A 171 5.83 16.23 -5.39
C VAL A 171 7.06 17.04 -5.84
N ASP A 172 6.86 18.32 -6.13
CA ASP A 172 7.95 19.23 -6.45
C ASP A 172 8.70 19.52 -5.15
N ARG A 173 9.96 19.04 -5.05
CA ARG A 173 10.87 19.54 -4.03
C ARG A 173 11.41 20.90 -4.48
N PRO A 174 11.57 21.88 -3.57
CA PRO A 174 12.27 23.11 -3.88
C PRO A 174 13.68 22.76 -4.38
N GLU A 175 14.02 23.30 -5.55
CA GLU A 175 15.36 23.22 -6.12
C GLU A 175 16.35 23.85 -5.15
N GLY A 176 17.16 23.01 -4.50
CA GLY A 176 18.13 23.50 -3.52
C GLY A 176 18.68 22.41 -2.64
N LEU A 177 19.46 21.48 -3.22
CA LEU A 177 20.78 21.13 -2.70
C LEU A 177 21.50 20.26 -3.73
N HIS A 178 22.32 20.91 -4.54
CA HIS A 178 23.37 20.26 -5.30
C HIS A 178 24.32 19.54 -4.31
N GLY A 179 24.53 18.25 -4.55
CA GLY A 179 25.76 17.54 -4.20
C GLY A 179 26.00 17.24 -2.72
N GLN A 180 25.62 16.03 -2.28
CA GLN A 180 26.53 15.25 -1.43
C GLN A 180 26.20 13.75 -1.49
N ASN A 181 27.09 13.03 -2.18
CA ASN A 181 27.46 11.65 -1.90
C ASN A 181 26.34 10.60 -1.88
N SER A 182 25.99 10.12 -3.07
CA SER A 182 25.58 8.73 -3.28
C SER A 182 26.74 7.79 -2.96
N VAL A 183 27.12 7.68 -1.69
CA VAL A 183 27.79 6.50 -1.15
C VAL A 183 26.68 5.57 -0.73
N PHE A 184 26.25 4.72 -1.67
CA PHE A 184 25.55 3.48 -1.37
C PHE A 184 26.50 2.63 -0.51
N LYS A 185 26.53 2.88 0.80
CA LYS A 185 27.12 1.98 1.78
C LYS A 185 26.11 0.84 1.97
N PHE A 186 26.20 -0.13 1.06
CA PHE A 186 25.60 -1.44 1.24
C PHE A 186 26.32 -2.09 2.43
N SER A 187 25.86 -1.85 3.66
CA SER A 187 26.34 -2.61 4.83
C SER A 187 25.74 -4.02 4.75
N LEU A 188 26.29 -4.82 3.84
CA LEU A 188 26.18 -6.28 3.82
C LEU A 188 27.15 -6.92 4.83
N VAL A 189 27.91 -6.11 5.55
CA VAL A 189 29.04 -6.55 6.40
C VAL A 189 28.61 -6.79 7.86
N ASP A 190 27.45 -6.30 8.31
CA ASP A 190 27.01 -6.47 9.71
C ASP A 190 26.24 -7.77 10.00
N ARG A 191 26.07 -8.67 9.01
CA ARG A 191 25.30 -9.93 9.21
C ARG A 191 26.05 -11.24 9.03
N LEU A 192 27.33 -11.22 8.70
CA LEU A 192 28.16 -12.43 8.73
C LEU A 192 29.51 -12.08 9.37
N ILE A 193 29.88 -12.90 10.36
CA ILE A 193 31.17 -12.98 11.10
C ILE A 193 31.12 -12.36 12.51
N PRO A 194 30.81 -13.16 13.55
CA PRO A 194 31.18 -12.84 14.92
C PRO A 194 32.56 -13.44 15.21
N TYR A 195 33.65 -12.96 14.59
CA TYR A 195 35.00 -13.37 15.01
C TYR A 195 36.06 -12.31 14.70
N ARG A 196 36.65 -11.80 15.79
CA ARG A 196 37.96 -11.16 15.93
C ARG A 196 38.26 -9.92 15.09
N GLY A 197 38.52 -8.83 15.80
CA GLY A 197 39.04 -7.60 15.24
C GLY A 197 40.36 -7.78 14.49
N ILE A 198 40.50 -6.99 13.43
CA ILE A 198 41.70 -6.34 12.93
C ILE A 198 41.16 -5.18 12.08
N VAL A 199 41.47 -3.95 12.49
CA VAL A 199 41.25 -2.74 11.69
C VAL A 199 42.34 -2.72 10.62
N ILE A 200 41.96 -2.77 9.34
CA ILE A 200 42.86 -2.39 8.24
C ILE A 200 42.21 -1.25 7.48
N GLU A 201 42.68 -0.03 7.75
CA GLU A 201 42.49 1.09 6.82
C GLU A 201 43.30 0.81 5.56
N ALA A 202 42.62 0.58 4.43
CA ALA A 202 43.24 0.59 3.12
C ALA A 202 42.95 1.94 2.44
N LYS A 203 43.90 2.87 2.55
CA LYS A 203 43.91 4.17 1.88
C LYS A 203 44.44 3.98 0.45
N PHE A 204 43.56 3.90 -0.54
CA PHE A 204 43.97 3.84 -1.96
C PHE A 204 44.01 5.25 -2.57
N SER A 205 45.23 5.79 -2.67
CA SER A 205 45.55 7.03 -3.37
C SER A 205 45.88 6.69 -4.82
N TRP A 206 45.00 7.05 -5.76
CA TRP A 206 45.27 6.92 -7.19
C TRP A 206 46.16 8.07 -7.65
N ILE A 207 47.41 7.74 -7.97
CA ILE A 207 48.32 8.58 -8.74
C ILE A 207 47.73 8.73 -10.15
N LYS A 208 47.52 9.97 -10.58
CA LYS A 208 47.42 10.34 -12.00
C LYS A 208 48.62 11.21 -12.30
N ASP A 209 49.36 10.74 -13.31
CA ASP A 209 50.38 11.39 -14.14
C ASP A 209 51.65 11.93 -13.46
#